data_AF-A0A7W4BRQ0-F1
#
_entry.id   AF-A0A7W4BRQ0-F1
#
_cell.length_a   1.000
_cell.length_b   1.000
_cell.length_c   1.000
_cell.angle_alpha   90.00
_cell.angle_beta   90.00
_cell.angle_gamma   90.00
#
_symmetry.space_group_name_H-M   'P 1'
#
loop_
_entity.id
_entity.type
_entity.pdbx_description
1 polymer ?
#
loop_
_entity_poly.entity_id
_entity_poly.type
_entity_poly.pdbx_seq_one_letter_code
_entity_poly.pdbx_strand_id
1 'polypeptide(L)'
;MEVFKSKLNESDIEGVHFRILGFAAMEHGIQHINDNLDLSIFCPVTLKKGISDYEAEEADEYKSLMVGLESNLQKKYEGLKIKDFSLGYKESETLYQVYGNNCSNNVFPLFWWPKKKGGKPRNTLFRRLR
;
A
#
# COMPACT_ATOMS: atom_id res chain seq x y z
N MET A 1 21.11 1.70 4.49
CA MET A 1 21.50 1.24 5.84
C MET A 1 23.00 1.27 6.03
N GLU A 2 23.78 0.71 5.11
CA GLU A 2 25.26 0.75 5.15
C GLU A 2 25.86 2.14 5.38
N VAL A 3 25.43 3.15 4.62
CA VAL A 3 25.93 4.54 4.79
C VAL A 3 25.61 5.10 6.18
N PHE A 4 24.46 4.74 6.76
CA PHE A 4 24.08 5.20 8.09
C PHE A 4 24.86 4.47 9.18
N LYS A 5 25.03 3.15 9.05
CA LYS A 5 25.89 2.34 9.94
C LYS A 5 27.34 2.82 9.91
N SER A 6 27.88 3.17 8.72
CA SER A 6 29.23 3.75 8.58
C SER A 6 29.37 5.03 9.40
N LYS A 7 28.41 5.95 9.30
CA LYS A 7 28.44 7.20 10.08
C LYS A 7 28.35 6.99 11.59
N LEU A 8 27.61 5.98 12.04
CA LEU A 8 27.54 5.61 13.45
C LEU A 8 28.88 5.07 13.94
N ASN A 9 29.52 4.20 13.16
CA ASN A 9 30.86 3.68 13.46
C ASN A 9 31.92 4.78 13.48
N GLU A 10 31.87 5.74 12.53
CA GLU A 10 32.74 6.94 12.52
C GLU A 10 32.58 7.81 13.77
N SER A 11 31.47 7.65 14.50
CA SER A 11 31.17 8.35 15.74
C SER A 11 31.39 7.49 16.99
N ASP A 12 32.09 6.35 16.88
CA ASP A 12 32.28 5.34 17.94
C ASP A 12 30.98 4.79 18.55
N ILE A 13 29.88 4.78 17.78
CA ILE A 13 28.60 4.21 18.19
C ILE A 13 28.44 2.81 17.60
N GLU A 14 28.76 1.80 18.41
CA GLU A 14 28.61 0.38 18.05
C GLU A 14 27.31 -0.23 18.59
N GLY A 15 26.92 -1.40 18.07
CA GLY A 15 25.83 -2.20 18.63
C GLY A 15 24.42 -1.63 18.44
N VAL A 16 24.19 -0.80 17.42
CA VAL A 16 22.87 -0.20 17.17
C VAL A 16 21.91 -1.21 16.56
N HIS A 17 20.85 -1.53 17.31
CA HIS A 17 19.75 -2.39 16.85
C HIS A 17 18.55 -1.55 16.40
N PHE A 18 18.20 -1.66 15.13
CA PHE A 18 17.02 -0.99 14.58
C PHE A 18 15.80 -1.90 14.69
N ARG A 19 14.70 -1.33 15.17
CA ARG A 19 13.41 -2.00 15.28
C ARG A 19 12.32 -1.17 14.61
N ILE A 20 11.38 -1.85 13.97
CA ILE A 20 10.23 -1.23 13.31
C ILE A 20 8.99 -1.51 14.16
N LEU A 21 8.25 -0.45 14.48
CA LEU A 21 6.93 -0.53 15.09
C LEU A 21 5.89 -0.01 14.10
N GLY A 22 5.00 -0.89 13.64
CA GLY A 22 3.86 -0.55 12.79
C GLY A 22 2.55 -0.74 13.53
N PHE A 23 1.50 -0.01 13.12
CA PHE A 23 0.13 -0.27 13.58
C PHE A 23 -0.58 -1.28 12.69
N ALA A 24 -0.38 -1.17 11.37
CA ALA A 24 -0.89 -2.10 10.37
C ALA A 24 0.15 -2.28 9.25
N ALA A 25 0.34 -3.52 8.79
CA ALA A 25 1.28 -3.84 7.72
C ALA A 25 0.81 -5.08 6.94
N MET A 26 1.18 -5.14 5.66
CA MET A 26 0.88 -6.30 4.82
C MET A 26 1.77 -7.49 5.20
N GLU A 27 1.22 -8.70 5.19
CA GLU A 27 1.94 -9.95 5.50
C GLU A 27 3.21 -10.10 4.68
N HIS A 28 3.11 -9.95 3.35
CA HIS A 28 4.26 -10.03 2.46
C HIS A 28 5.34 -8.98 2.76
N GLY A 29 4.96 -7.81 3.27
CA GLY A 29 5.89 -6.76 3.66
C GLY A 29 6.64 -7.10 4.95
N ILE A 30 5.92 -7.65 5.94
CA ILE A 30 6.51 -8.17 7.18
C ILE A 30 7.48 -9.30 6.85
N GLN A 31 7.06 -10.25 6.02
CA GLN A 31 7.88 -11.38 5.61
C GLN A 31 9.12 -10.94 4.86
N HIS A 32 8.99 -9.99 3.92
CA HIS A 32 10.16 -9.42 3.24
C HIS A 32 11.18 -8.81 4.21
N ILE A 33 10.72 -8.07 5.22
CA ILE A 33 11.59 -7.49 6.26
C ILE A 33 12.30 -8.61 7.02
N ASN A 34 11.57 -9.60 7.52
CA ASN A 34 12.14 -10.69 8.32
C ASN A 34 13.14 -11.55 7.53
N ASP A 35 12.85 -11.82 6.25
CA ASP A 35 13.64 -12.72 5.42
C ASP A 35 14.88 -12.05 4.82
N ASN A 36 14.83 -10.72 4.60
CA ASN A 36 15.85 -10.02 3.82
C ASN A 36 16.57 -8.89 4.56
N LEU A 37 16.06 -8.45 5.72
CA LEU A 37 16.63 -7.36 6.49
C LEU A 37 16.99 -7.84 7.89
N ASP A 38 18.15 -7.40 8.38
CA ASP A 38 18.55 -7.57 9.77
C ASP A 38 17.83 -6.56 10.67
N LEU A 39 16.50 -6.66 10.72
CA LEU A 39 15.59 -5.77 11.44
C LEU A 39 14.46 -6.56 12.08
N SER A 40 14.08 -6.22 13.32
CA SER A 40 12.86 -6.76 13.92
C SER A 40 11.67 -5.84 13.68
N ILE A 41 10.54 -6.37 13.22
CA ILE A 41 9.28 -5.64 13.10
C ILE A 41 8.23 -6.17 14.07
N PHE A 42 7.51 -5.27 14.73
CA PHE A 42 6.27 -5.58 15.45
C PHE A 42 5.10 -4.83 14.82
N CYS A 43 4.02 -5.54 14.53
CA CYS A 43 2.79 -4.97 14.00
C CYS A 43 1.59 -5.75 14.52
N PRO A 44 0.66 -5.13 15.28
CA PRO A 44 -0.47 -5.84 15.85
C PRO A 44 -1.58 -6.13 14.84
N VAL A 45 -1.68 -5.34 13.76
CA VAL A 45 -2.61 -5.60 12.66
C VAL A 45 -1.82 -6.06 11.44
N THR A 46 -2.04 -7.30 11.08
CA THR A 46 -1.42 -7.93 9.92
C THR A 46 -2.46 -8.09 8.82
N LEU A 47 -2.12 -7.64 7.61
CA LEU A 47 -3.05 -7.50 6.50
C LEU A 47 -2.68 -8.44 5.35
N LYS A 48 -3.68 -9.17 4.86
CA LYS A 48 -3.60 -9.95 3.63
C LYS A 48 -4.00 -9.12 2.41
N LYS A 49 -3.54 -9.53 1.23
CA LYS A 49 -4.02 -8.99 -0.04
C LYS A 49 -5.51 -9.28 -0.18
N GLY A 50 -6.29 -8.24 -0.49
CA GLY A 50 -7.75 -8.31 -0.47
C GLY A 50 -8.38 -9.26 -1.49
N ILE A 51 -7.67 -9.59 -2.58
CA ILE A 51 -8.13 -10.58 -3.56
C ILE A 51 -7.19 -11.79 -3.54
N SER A 52 -5.89 -11.58 -3.80
CA SER A 52 -4.93 -12.65 -4.03
C SER A 52 -4.79 -13.65 -2.87
N ASP A 53 -4.95 -13.20 -1.62
CA ASP A 53 -4.77 -14.07 -0.45
C ASP A 53 -6.08 -14.64 0.10
N TYR A 54 -7.23 -14.02 -0.23
CA TYR A 54 -8.56 -14.47 0.24
C TYR A 54 -9.29 -15.34 -0.80
N GLU A 55 -9.07 -15.06 -2.08
CA GLU A 55 -9.76 -15.68 -3.21
C GLU A 55 -8.72 -16.31 -4.15
N ALA A 56 -7.82 -17.13 -3.59
CA ALA A 56 -6.60 -17.56 -4.28
C ALA A 56 -6.85 -18.35 -5.59
N GLU A 57 -7.95 -19.10 -5.67
CA GLU A 57 -8.30 -19.90 -6.85
C GLU A 57 -8.83 -19.02 -8.00
N GLU A 58 -9.62 -18.00 -7.68
CA GLU A 58 -10.24 -17.07 -8.63
C GLU A 58 -9.53 -15.70 -8.70
N ALA A 59 -8.35 -15.57 -8.09
CA ALA A 59 -7.68 -14.29 -7.87
C ALA A 59 -7.49 -13.50 -9.17
N ASP A 60 -7.08 -14.17 -10.25
CA ASP A 60 -6.85 -13.54 -11.54
C ASP A 60 -8.14 -13.04 -12.19
N GLU A 61 -9.25 -13.76 -12.03
CA GLU A 61 -10.57 -13.33 -12.49
C GLU A 61 -11.02 -12.09 -11.71
N TYR A 62 -10.96 -12.13 -10.39
CA TYR A 62 -11.41 -11.03 -9.54
C TYR A 62 -10.53 -9.77 -9.66
N LYS A 63 -9.21 -9.93 -9.80
CA LYS A 63 -8.32 -8.80 -10.14
C LYS A 63 -8.69 -8.22 -11.49
N SER A 64 -8.97 -9.05 -12.49
CA SER A 64 -9.39 -8.59 -13.82
C SER A 64 -10.72 -7.81 -13.76
N LEU A 65 -11.68 -8.28 -12.98
CA LEU A 65 -12.93 -7.56 -12.72
C LEU A 65 -12.67 -6.20 -12.04
N MET A 66 -11.82 -6.16 -11.00
CA MET A 66 -11.46 -4.92 -10.31
C MET A 66 -10.77 -3.92 -11.26
N VAL A 67 -9.82 -4.36 -12.07
CA VAL A 67 -9.18 -3.54 -13.12
C VAL A 67 -10.23 -3.05 -14.14
N GLY A 68 -11.19 -3.89 -14.50
CA GLY A 68 -12.34 -3.53 -15.32
C GLY A 68 -13.15 -2.38 -14.70
N LEU A 69 -13.41 -2.42 -13.39
CA LEU A 69 -14.06 -1.33 -12.67
C LEU A 69 -13.20 -0.06 -12.65
N GLU A 70 -11.90 -0.19 -12.38
CA GLU A 70 -10.92 0.91 -12.38
C GLU A 70 -10.78 1.57 -13.76
N SER A 71 -11.08 0.84 -14.86
CA SER A 71 -11.04 1.38 -16.22
C SER A 71 -12.01 2.56 -16.43
N ASN A 72 -13.07 2.63 -15.61
CA ASN A 72 -14.06 3.72 -15.60
C ASN A 72 -13.58 4.99 -14.88
N LEU A 73 -12.40 4.96 -14.26
CA LEU A 73 -11.80 6.09 -13.58
C LEU A 73 -11.04 7.01 -14.55
N GLN A 74 -10.93 8.28 -14.20
CA GLN A 74 -10.14 9.23 -14.98
C GLN A 74 -8.67 8.81 -14.96
N LYS A 75 -8.03 8.69 -16.14
CA LYS A 75 -6.67 8.14 -16.25
C LYS A 75 -5.59 8.99 -15.56
N LYS A 76 -5.78 10.31 -15.54
CA LYS A 76 -4.90 11.26 -14.88
C LYS A 76 -5.70 12.24 -14.04
N TYR A 77 -5.23 12.56 -12.85
CA TYR A 77 -5.89 13.49 -11.97
C TYR A 77 -4.86 14.17 -11.05
N GLU A 78 -4.74 15.50 -11.11
CA GLU A 78 -3.78 16.30 -10.31
C GLU A 78 -2.36 15.68 -10.27
N GLY A 79 -1.80 15.38 -11.45
CA GLY A 79 -0.45 14.80 -11.60
C GLY A 79 -0.36 13.29 -11.37
N LEU A 80 -1.36 12.68 -10.73
CA LEU A 80 -1.43 11.23 -10.49
C LEU A 80 -1.91 10.48 -11.74
N LYS A 81 -1.43 9.26 -11.95
CA LYS A 81 -1.91 8.36 -13.02
C LYS A 81 -2.51 7.11 -12.38
N ILE A 82 -3.73 6.74 -12.80
CA ILE A 82 -4.44 5.59 -12.20
C ILE A 82 -3.65 4.28 -12.30
N LYS A 83 -2.87 4.12 -13.38
CA LYS A 83 -2.04 2.93 -13.61
C LYS A 83 -0.98 2.71 -12.52
N ASP A 84 -0.56 3.76 -11.84
CA ASP A 84 0.46 3.67 -10.77
C ASP A 84 -0.16 3.16 -9.45
N PHE A 85 -1.50 3.06 -9.40
CA PHE A 85 -2.29 2.69 -8.22
C PHE A 85 -3.27 1.55 -8.50
N SER A 86 -3.26 0.93 -9.68
CA SER A 86 -4.20 -0.16 -10.03
C SER A 86 -4.03 -1.31 -9.05
N LEU A 87 -5.14 -1.85 -8.52
CA LEU A 87 -5.12 -2.85 -7.44
C LEU A 87 -4.43 -2.36 -6.14
N GLY A 88 -4.30 -1.04 -5.96
CA GLY A 88 -3.46 -0.44 -4.94
C GLY A 88 -2.00 -0.29 -5.39
N TYR A 89 -1.25 0.62 -4.78
CA TYR A 89 0.16 0.84 -5.10
C TYR A 89 0.96 -0.47 -4.99
N LYS A 90 1.73 -0.78 -6.03
CA LYS A 90 2.44 -2.07 -6.20
C LYS A 90 1.53 -3.30 -6.02
N GLU A 91 0.24 -3.18 -6.37
CA GLU A 91 -0.74 -4.26 -6.26
C GLU A 91 -0.83 -4.81 -4.83
N SER A 92 -0.79 -3.89 -3.85
CA SER A 92 -0.90 -4.23 -2.43
C SER A 92 -2.29 -4.75 -2.05
N GLU A 93 -3.32 -4.43 -2.84
CA GLU A 93 -4.69 -4.91 -2.66
C GLU A 93 -5.25 -4.64 -1.25
N THR A 94 -4.84 -3.52 -0.63
CA THR A 94 -5.11 -3.29 0.79
C THR A 94 -6.59 -2.95 1.04
N LEU A 95 -7.21 -3.67 1.97
CA LEU A 95 -8.57 -3.41 2.47
C LEU A 95 -8.56 -2.81 3.89
N TYR A 96 -7.67 -1.84 4.10
CA TYR A 96 -7.48 -1.18 5.40
C TYR A 96 -7.33 0.32 5.22
N GLN A 97 -8.05 1.09 6.03
CA GLN A 97 -7.92 2.54 6.12
C GLN A 97 -8.09 3.00 7.56
N VAL A 98 -7.20 3.87 8.02
CA VAL A 98 -7.39 4.55 9.30
C VAL A 98 -8.49 5.60 9.14
N TYR A 99 -9.55 5.48 9.94
CA TYR A 99 -10.67 6.42 9.92
C TYR A 99 -10.19 7.85 10.21
N GLY A 100 -10.80 8.84 9.55
CA GLY A 100 -10.45 10.26 9.70
C GLY A 100 -9.11 10.69 9.10
N ASN A 101 -8.33 9.77 8.53
CA ASN A 101 -7.04 10.07 7.92
C ASN A 101 -7.09 10.07 6.39
N ASN A 102 -6.01 10.56 5.77
CA ASN A 102 -5.81 10.49 4.33
C ASN A 102 -5.81 9.02 3.85
N CYS A 103 -6.52 8.71 2.76
CA CYS A 103 -6.54 7.35 2.23
C CYS A 103 -5.17 6.92 1.68
N SER A 104 -4.66 5.77 2.12
CA SER A 104 -3.38 5.21 1.64
C SER A 104 -3.44 4.86 0.14
N ASN A 105 -2.31 4.92 -0.56
CA ASN A 105 -2.22 4.49 -1.98
C ASN A 105 -2.25 2.99 -2.15
N ASN A 106 -2.00 2.23 -1.09
CA ASN A 106 -2.09 0.78 -1.11
C ASN A 106 -3.54 0.28 -1.20
N VAL A 107 -4.52 1.13 -0.84
CA VAL A 107 -5.95 0.85 -0.98
C VAL A 107 -6.36 0.97 -2.45
N PHE A 108 -7.25 0.08 -2.89
CA PHE A 108 -7.80 0.12 -4.25
C PHE A 108 -8.32 1.52 -4.61
N PRO A 109 -7.89 2.09 -5.74
CA PRO A 109 -8.29 3.44 -6.16
C PRO A 109 -9.78 3.54 -6.43
N LEU A 110 -10.48 2.43 -6.69
CA LEU A 110 -11.94 2.44 -6.79
C LEU A 110 -12.62 3.11 -5.58
N PHE A 111 -12.04 2.97 -4.38
CA PHE A 111 -12.59 3.47 -3.12
C PHE A 111 -12.27 4.93 -2.81
N TRP A 112 -11.30 5.56 -3.49
CA TRP A 112 -10.86 6.93 -3.17
C TRP A 112 -10.60 7.82 -4.40
N TRP A 113 -10.56 7.28 -5.61
CA TRP A 113 -10.29 8.06 -6.81
C TRP A 113 -11.48 8.98 -7.13
N PRO A 114 -11.24 10.30 -7.25
CA PRO A 114 -12.30 11.30 -7.17
C PRO A 114 -13.14 11.47 -8.43
N LYS A 115 -12.63 11.02 -9.58
CA LYS A 115 -13.22 11.34 -10.89
C LYS A 115 -13.42 10.09 -11.74
N LYS A 116 -14.59 9.99 -12.37
CA LYS A 116 -14.84 9.04 -13.47
C LYS A 116 -14.20 9.54 -14.75
N LYS A 117 -14.14 8.67 -15.76
CA LYS A 117 -13.86 9.05 -17.15
C LYS A 117 -14.69 10.27 -17.54
N GLY A 118 -14.07 11.26 -18.18
CA GLY A 118 -14.70 12.54 -18.51
C GLY A 118 -14.77 13.56 -17.37
N GLY A 119 -14.08 13.34 -16.23
CA GLY A 119 -13.92 14.36 -15.19
C GLY A 119 -15.12 14.52 -14.24
N LYS A 120 -16.13 13.66 -14.37
CA LYS A 120 -17.31 13.66 -13.49
C LYS A 120 -16.90 13.28 -12.06
N PRO A 121 -17.32 14.05 -11.04
CA PRO A 121 -17.01 13.73 -9.64
C PRO A 121 -17.64 12.40 -9.20
N ARG A 122 -17.01 11.74 -8.22
CA ARG A 122 -17.49 10.52 -7.55
C ARG A 122 -17.74 10.83 -6.08
N ASN A 123 -18.80 10.24 -5.54
CA ASN A 123 -18.93 10.06 -4.10
C ASN A 123 -18.15 8.79 -3.72
N THR A 124 -16.98 8.96 -3.10
CA THR A 124 -16.06 7.86 -2.79
C THR A 124 -16.21 7.43 -1.33
N LEU A 125 -15.86 6.18 -1.03
CA LEU A 125 -15.93 5.67 0.34
C LEU A 125 -14.89 6.35 1.24
N PHE A 126 -13.71 6.61 0.69
CA PHE A 126 -12.62 7.30 1.38
C PHE A 126 -12.23 8.58 0.67
N ARG A 127 -11.77 9.57 1.44
CA ARG A 127 -11.20 10.80 0.93
C ARG A 127 -9.68 10.67 0.90
N ARG A 128 -9.08 11.07 -0.22
CA ARG A 128 -7.64 11.28 -0.31
C ARG A 128 -7.33 12.77 -0.45
N LEU A 129 -6.61 13.34 0.53
CA LEU A 129 -5.94 14.63 0.44
C LEU A 129 -4.75 14.48 -0.53
N ARG A 130 -4.61 15.47 -1.41
CA ARG A 130 -3.70 15.45 -2.55
C ARG A 130 -2.69 16.57 -2.43
#